data_AF-A0A3B8QJS7-F1
#
_entry.id   AF-A0A3B8QJS7-F1
#
_cell.length_a   1.000
_cell.length_b   1.000
_cell.length_c   1.000
_cell.angle_alpha   90.00
_cell.angle_beta   90.00
_cell.angle_gamma   90.00
#
_symmetry.space_group_name_H-M   'P 1'
#
loop_
_entity.id
_entity.type
_entity.pdbx_description
1 polymer ?
#
loop_
_entity_poly.entity_id
_entity_poly.type
_entity_poly.pdbx_seq_one_letter_code
_entity_poly.pdbx_strand_id
1 'polypeptide(L)'
;MQIMKNIIVLFCLGVLFTSLATGQMVEKQGVGQMTYDRKFNIKTSDRQQALDMAKVNALQSLTAEFDTAKQMEYAKIESLVKSDLDRFVPSLMILDEDVDKKTKSYTVVGRATINLGLIDMELQKVSGVRNVSEEERSYMTFIFLARKAVSVKMYDDKVSQRIDTTSIEEISESQALDGTSVVASGETYTSNSSTTGGSTESKSDKIEYDVSSSDDINTTVMKVFGNAGYEVVEAEMVADETDGQMDLAAFVADFSQGDDITPPTRKGAANGCRDLDIRFLSIGKLDIGQNSKDPVTGMIKVVVNVNAKVYDVSKRFPKTVSSVGPVQYSALGQTQTVAERNALQRAGEKAAGELMSQMRAKNLY
;
A
#
# COMPACT_ATOMS: atom_id res chain seq x y z
N MET A 1 -48.51 13.88 -23.92
CA MET A 1 -49.36 13.88 -22.72
C MET A 1 -49.08 12.57 -21.98
N GLN A 2 -48.48 12.69 -20.79
CA GLN A 2 -48.44 11.70 -19.69
C GLN A 2 -47.66 10.38 -19.90
N ILE A 3 -46.79 9.88 -19.01
CA ILE A 3 -46.43 10.22 -17.62
C ILE A 3 -45.04 9.61 -17.35
N MET A 4 -44.16 10.37 -16.68
CA MET A 4 -42.95 9.90 -16.02
C MET A 4 -43.29 8.86 -14.94
N LYS A 5 -42.49 7.80 -14.79
CA LYS A 5 -42.46 7.06 -13.53
C LYS A 5 -41.03 6.73 -13.13
N ASN A 6 -40.47 7.63 -12.34
CA ASN A 6 -39.34 7.36 -11.44
C ASN A 6 -39.70 6.16 -10.56
N ILE A 7 -38.83 5.15 -10.54
CA ILE A 7 -38.82 4.13 -9.50
C ILE A 7 -37.46 4.24 -8.81
N ILE A 8 -37.46 5.03 -7.73
CA ILE A 8 -36.46 5.00 -6.68
C ILE A 8 -36.78 3.75 -5.85
N VAL A 9 -35.87 2.77 -5.82
CA VAL A 9 -35.92 1.68 -4.82
C VAL A 9 -34.81 1.92 -3.82
N LEU A 10 -35.20 2.54 -2.72
CA LEU A 10 -34.52 2.51 -1.44
C LEU A 10 -35.01 1.25 -0.71
N PHE A 11 -34.14 0.29 -0.41
CA PHE A 11 -34.37 -0.56 0.76
C PHE A 11 -33.06 -1.08 1.36
N CYS A 12 -32.83 -0.64 2.59
CA CYS A 12 -31.81 -1.11 3.51
C CYS A 12 -32.27 -2.38 4.25
N LEU A 13 -31.25 -3.09 4.75
CA LEU A 13 -31.16 -3.75 6.05
C LEU A 13 -31.42 -5.26 6.13
N GLY A 14 -30.39 -5.96 6.63
CA GLY A 14 -30.52 -7.28 7.24
C GLY A 14 -29.24 -8.11 7.29
N VAL A 15 -28.07 -7.57 7.64
CA VAL A 15 -26.87 -8.40 7.87
C VAL A 15 -26.86 -8.88 9.32
N LEU A 16 -27.41 -10.07 9.56
CA LEU A 16 -27.15 -10.87 10.75
C LEU A 16 -25.77 -11.53 10.59
N PHE A 17 -24.74 -10.98 11.22
CA PHE A 17 -23.46 -11.65 11.37
C PHE A 17 -23.56 -12.67 12.51
N THR A 18 -23.83 -13.93 12.16
CA THR A 18 -23.43 -15.06 13.01
C THR A 18 -21.96 -15.34 12.72
N SER A 19 -21.11 -15.15 13.72
CA SER A 19 -19.70 -15.50 13.67
C SER A 19 -19.55 -17.02 13.53
N LEU A 20 -19.35 -17.47 12.29
CA LEU A 20 -18.83 -18.78 12.00
C LEU A 20 -17.43 -18.57 11.42
N ALA A 21 -16.47 -19.35 11.91
CA ALA A 21 -15.09 -19.33 11.45
C ALA A 21 -15.04 -19.40 9.92
N THR A 22 -14.73 -18.28 9.27
CA THR A 22 -14.64 -18.20 7.82
C THR A 22 -13.25 -18.64 7.40
N GLY A 23 -13.18 -19.70 6.60
CA GLY A 23 -12.16 -19.72 5.53
C GLY A 23 -12.29 -18.41 4.75
N GLN A 24 -11.18 -17.82 4.31
CA GLN A 24 -11.16 -16.49 3.69
C GLN A 24 -11.99 -16.48 2.39
N MET A 25 -13.30 -16.26 2.50
CA MET A 25 -14.22 -16.12 1.37
C MET A 25 -14.15 -14.68 0.87
N VAL A 26 -13.93 -14.49 -0.43
CA VAL A 26 -13.85 -13.18 -1.07
C VAL A 26 -14.92 -13.09 -2.15
N GLU A 27 -15.63 -11.97 -2.20
CA GLU A 27 -16.61 -11.73 -3.25
C GLU A 27 -16.00 -10.93 -4.42
N LYS A 28 -16.21 -11.40 -5.66
CA LYS A 28 -15.85 -10.66 -6.88
C LYS A 28 -16.98 -10.70 -7.88
N GLN A 29 -17.17 -9.59 -8.61
CA GLN A 29 -18.09 -9.59 -9.74
C GLN A 29 -17.42 -10.23 -10.95
N GLY A 30 -18.21 -10.96 -11.73
CA GLY A 30 -17.80 -11.52 -13.00
C GLY A 30 -18.94 -11.47 -13.99
N VAL A 31 -18.58 -11.33 -15.26
CA VAL A 31 -19.54 -11.28 -16.37
C VAL A 31 -19.29 -12.49 -17.25
N GLY A 32 -20.32 -13.29 -17.50
CA GLY A 32 -20.27 -14.39 -18.44
C GLY A 32 -21.13 -14.06 -19.65
N GLN A 33 -20.54 -14.07 -20.84
CA GLN A 33 -21.26 -13.82 -22.09
C GLN A 33 -21.03 -14.96 -23.06
N MET A 34 -22.12 -15.48 -23.62
CA MET A 34 -22.07 -16.54 -24.62
C MET A 34 -23.06 -16.28 -25.77
N THR A 35 -22.77 -16.88 -26.92
CA THR A 35 -23.62 -16.74 -28.12
C THR A 35 -24.45 -18.00 -28.34
N TYR A 36 -25.77 -17.87 -28.42
CA TYR A 36 -26.69 -19.02 -28.59
C TYR A 36 -27.21 -19.15 -30.03
N ASP A 37 -27.64 -20.36 -30.43
CA ASP A 37 -28.19 -20.60 -31.77
C ASP A 37 -29.66 -20.13 -31.87
N ARG A 38 -30.01 -19.50 -33.00
CA ARG A 38 -31.33 -18.93 -33.32
C ARG A 38 -32.46 -19.96 -33.35
N LYS A 39 -32.16 -21.26 -33.49
CA LYS A 39 -33.19 -22.30 -33.68
C LYS A 39 -33.85 -22.75 -32.38
N PHE A 40 -33.26 -22.45 -31.21
CA PHE A 40 -33.78 -22.87 -29.92
C PHE A 40 -33.67 -21.71 -28.93
N ASN A 41 -34.65 -21.55 -28.03
CA ASN A 41 -34.50 -20.67 -26.86
C ASN A 41 -33.22 -21.04 -26.10
N ILE A 42 -32.68 -20.10 -25.31
CA ILE A 42 -31.50 -20.33 -24.46
C ILE A 42 -31.70 -21.62 -23.66
N LYS A 43 -30.80 -22.58 -23.87
CA LYS A 43 -30.88 -23.88 -23.20
C LYS A 43 -30.32 -23.77 -21.78
N THR A 44 -30.67 -24.72 -20.93
CA THR A 44 -30.06 -24.81 -19.60
C THR A 44 -28.53 -24.97 -19.67
N SER A 45 -28.01 -25.66 -20.68
CA SER A 45 -26.57 -25.77 -20.94
C SER A 45 -25.91 -24.43 -21.27
N ASP A 46 -26.60 -23.60 -22.07
CA ASP A 46 -26.15 -22.27 -22.47
C ASP A 46 -26.10 -21.37 -21.24
N ARG A 47 -27.14 -21.46 -20.40
CA ARG A 47 -27.18 -20.76 -19.11
C ARG A 47 -26.04 -21.19 -18.19
N GLN A 48 -25.80 -22.49 -18.05
CA GLN A 48 -24.71 -23.00 -17.22
C GLN A 48 -23.35 -22.51 -17.72
N GLN A 49 -23.13 -22.50 -19.04
CA GLN A 49 -21.89 -22.00 -19.63
C GLN A 49 -21.66 -20.51 -19.31
N ALA A 50 -22.70 -19.68 -19.38
CA ALA A 50 -22.61 -18.27 -18.99
C ALA A 50 -22.26 -18.13 -17.49
N LEU A 51 -22.85 -18.95 -16.62
CA LEU A 51 -22.55 -18.93 -15.18
C LEU A 51 -21.09 -19.34 -14.91
N ASP A 52 -20.58 -20.37 -15.59
CA ASP A 52 -19.20 -20.81 -15.43
C ASP A 52 -18.22 -19.75 -15.95
N MET A 53 -18.52 -19.10 -17.07
CA MET A 53 -17.74 -17.96 -17.57
C MET A 53 -17.74 -16.78 -16.59
N ALA A 54 -18.88 -16.48 -15.96
CA ALA A 54 -18.97 -15.43 -14.95
C ALA A 54 -18.09 -15.77 -13.73
N LYS A 55 -18.10 -17.03 -13.26
CA LYS A 55 -17.22 -17.50 -12.19
C LYS A 55 -15.73 -17.38 -12.57
N VAL A 56 -15.35 -17.82 -13.77
CA VAL A 56 -13.97 -17.70 -14.27
C VAL A 56 -13.54 -16.23 -14.36
N ASN A 57 -14.39 -15.35 -14.85
CA ASN A 57 -14.05 -13.92 -14.97
C ASN A 57 -13.99 -13.22 -13.59
N ALA A 58 -14.80 -13.65 -12.62
CA ALA A 58 -14.69 -13.20 -11.24
C ALA A 58 -13.36 -13.67 -10.61
N LEU A 59 -12.94 -14.91 -10.88
CA LEU A 59 -11.66 -15.46 -10.46
C LEU A 59 -10.48 -14.72 -11.11
N GLN A 60 -10.56 -14.40 -12.41
CA GLN A 60 -9.58 -13.56 -13.09
C GLN A 60 -9.46 -12.18 -12.44
N SER A 61 -10.60 -11.57 -12.11
CA SER A 61 -10.65 -10.29 -11.39
C SER A 61 -9.98 -10.38 -10.02
N LEU A 62 -10.13 -11.49 -9.29
CA LEU A 62 -9.40 -11.74 -8.05
C LEU A 62 -7.89 -11.86 -8.29
N THR A 63 -7.48 -12.67 -9.25
CA THR A 63 -6.05 -12.96 -9.50
C THR A 63 -5.31 -11.75 -10.08
N ALA A 64 -6.02 -10.83 -10.74
CA ALA A 64 -5.45 -9.57 -11.20
C ALA A 64 -5.03 -8.64 -10.04
N GLU A 65 -5.61 -8.81 -8.84
CA GLU A 65 -5.21 -8.06 -7.63
C GLU A 65 -4.00 -8.67 -6.92
N PHE A 66 -3.54 -9.85 -7.34
CA PHE A 66 -2.34 -10.47 -6.78
C PHE A 66 -1.09 -9.74 -7.24
N ASP A 67 -0.05 -9.74 -6.40
CA ASP A 67 1.28 -9.32 -6.81
C ASP A 67 1.84 -10.21 -7.92
N THR A 68 2.79 -9.70 -8.70
CA THR A 68 3.37 -10.40 -9.85
C THR A 68 3.92 -11.78 -9.49
N ALA A 69 4.52 -11.94 -8.31
CA ALA A 69 5.07 -13.23 -7.90
C ALA A 69 3.96 -14.24 -7.59
N LYS A 70 2.92 -13.81 -6.88
CA LYS A 70 1.73 -14.65 -6.62
C LYS A 70 0.96 -14.99 -7.90
N GLN A 71 0.91 -14.09 -8.89
CA GLN A 71 0.35 -14.39 -10.21
C GLN A 71 1.13 -15.51 -10.93
N MET A 72 2.48 -15.48 -10.88
CA MET A 72 3.31 -16.54 -11.45
C MET A 72 3.12 -17.89 -10.73
N GLU A 73 2.90 -17.89 -9.41
CA GLU A 73 2.56 -19.11 -8.68
C GLU A 73 1.16 -19.61 -9.05
N TYR A 74 0.18 -18.71 -9.16
CA TYR A 74 -1.18 -19.05 -9.56
C TYR A 74 -1.25 -19.68 -10.95
N ALA A 75 -0.46 -19.20 -11.91
CA ALA A 75 -0.37 -19.80 -13.24
C ALA A 75 -0.01 -21.31 -13.20
N LYS A 76 0.71 -21.77 -12.17
CA LYS A 76 1.05 -23.20 -11.99
C LYS A 76 -0.13 -24.06 -11.56
N ILE A 77 -1.12 -23.49 -10.87
CA ILE A 77 -2.32 -24.18 -10.38
C ILE A 77 -3.59 -23.81 -11.16
N GLU A 78 -3.52 -22.88 -12.10
CA GLU A 78 -4.70 -22.34 -12.79
C GLU A 78 -5.53 -23.44 -13.47
N SER A 79 -4.89 -24.42 -14.10
CA SER A 79 -5.57 -25.57 -14.72
C SER A 79 -6.36 -26.40 -13.69
N LEU A 80 -5.76 -26.66 -12.53
CA LEU A 80 -6.42 -27.36 -11.42
C LEU A 80 -7.64 -26.57 -10.94
N VAL A 81 -7.47 -25.28 -10.70
CA VAL A 81 -8.55 -24.40 -10.20
C VAL A 81 -9.71 -24.34 -11.20
N LYS A 82 -9.41 -24.22 -12.50
CA LYS A 82 -10.45 -24.20 -13.56
C LYS A 82 -11.15 -25.55 -13.73
N SER A 83 -10.44 -26.66 -13.51
CA SER A 83 -11.02 -28.02 -13.64
C SER A 83 -12.01 -28.38 -12.53
N ASP A 84 -11.89 -27.74 -11.37
CA ASP A 84 -12.74 -27.96 -10.19
C ASP A 84 -13.33 -26.63 -9.70
N LEU A 85 -13.91 -25.86 -10.65
CA LEU A 85 -14.31 -24.48 -10.44
C LEU A 85 -15.29 -24.31 -9.28
N ASP A 86 -16.21 -25.25 -9.07
CA ASP A 86 -17.20 -25.19 -7.99
C ASP A 86 -16.59 -25.37 -6.60
N ARG A 87 -15.45 -26.07 -6.47
CA ARG A 87 -14.74 -26.16 -5.19
C ARG A 87 -14.11 -24.84 -4.79
N PHE A 88 -13.57 -24.10 -5.76
CA PHE A 88 -12.92 -22.81 -5.51
C PHE A 88 -13.88 -21.62 -5.57
N VAL A 89 -14.98 -21.74 -6.31
CA VAL A 89 -16.03 -20.73 -6.49
C VAL A 89 -17.38 -21.36 -6.13
N PRO A 90 -17.65 -21.62 -4.83
CA PRO A 90 -18.81 -22.38 -4.37
C PRO A 90 -20.16 -21.77 -4.72
N SER A 91 -20.24 -20.46 -4.95
CA SER A 91 -21.50 -19.81 -5.27
C SER A 91 -21.34 -18.62 -6.20
N LEU A 92 -22.40 -18.36 -6.99
CA LEU A 92 -22.56 -17.17 -7.83
C LEU A 92 -23.96 -16.62 -7.59
N MET A 93 -24.06 -15.44 -6.98
CA MET A 93 -25.31 -14.70 -6.86
C MET A 93 -25.54 -13.90 -8.14
N ILE A 94 -26.60 -14.20 -8.87
CA ILE A 94 -26.96 -13.48 -10.09
C ILE A 94 -27.46 -12.08 -9.71
N LEU A 95 -26.82 -11.06 -10.29
CA LEU A 95 -27.19 -9.66 -10.10
C LEU A 95 -28.05 -9.16 -11.25
N ASP A 96 -27.71 -9.57 -12.47
CA ASP A 96 -28.40 -9.19 -13.69
C ASP A 96 -28.29 -10.28 -14.75
N GLU A 97 -29.31 -10.38 -15.59
CA GLU A 97 -29.33 -11.26 -16.75
C GLU A 97 -29.92 -10.50 -17.95
N ASP A 98 -29.20 -10.52 -19.07
CA ASP A 98 -29.64 -9.89 -20.32
C ASP A 98 -29.63 -10.86 -21.50
N VAL A 99 -30.61 -10.70 -22.37
CA VAL A 99 -30.78 -11.49 -23.59
C VAL A 99 -30.90 -10.56 -24.78
N ASP A 100 -29.80 -10.39 -25.51
CA ASP A 100 -29.82 -9.65 -26.78
C ASP A 100 -30.14 -10.60 -27.94
N LYS A 101 -31.40 -10.58 -28.36
CA LYS A 101 -31.90 -11.37 -29.50
C LYS A 101 -31.30 -10.97 -30.84
N LYS A 102 -30.77 -9.76 -31.00
CA LYS A 102 -30.17 -9.28 -32.25
C LYS A 102 -28.79 -9.90 -32.44
N THR A 103 -27.94 -9.78 -31.42
CA THR A 103 -26.58 -10.34 -31.40
C THR A 103 -26.56 -11.82 -31.02
N LYS A 104 -27.69 -12.36 -30.56
CA LYS A 104 -27.84 -13.71 -30.00
C LYS A 104 -26.92 -13.94 -28.80
N SER A 105 -26.72 -12.91 -28.00
CA SER A 105 -25.89 -13.01 -26.80
C SER A 105 -26.75 -13.18 -25.57
N TYR A 106 -26.31 -14.08 -24.70
CA TYR A 106 -26.82 -14.20 -23.34
C TYR A 106 -25.71 -13.77 -22.40
N THR A 107 -26.02 -12.80 -21.54
CA THR A 107 -25.08 -12.21 -20.60
C THR A 107 -25.59 -12.38 -19.19
N VAL A 108 -24.73 -12.89 -18.30
CA VAL A 108 -25.00 -12.97 -16.87
C VAL A 108 -23.96 -12.14 -16.14
N VAL A 109 -24.43 -11.23 -15.28
CA VAL A 109 -23.61 -10.52 -14.33
C VAL A 109 -23.85 -11.14 -12.96
N GLY A 110 -22.81 -11.68 -12.35
CA GLY A 110 -22.91 -12.35 -11.07
C GLY A 110 -21.85 -11.89 -10.08
N ARG A 111 -22.19 -11.98 -8.79
CA ARG A 111 -21.23 -11.87 -7.69
C ARG A 111 -20.84 -13.27 -7.24
N ALA A 112 -19.61 -13.64 -7.53
CA ALA A 112 -19.04 -14.93 -7.16
C ALA A 112 -18.46 -14.86 -5.74
N THR A 113 -18.68 -15.90 -4.97
CA THR A 113 -17.99 -16.15 -3.69
C THR A 113 -16.83 -17.08 -3.98
N ILE A 114 -15.61 -16.64 -3.68
CA ILE A 114 -14.36 -17.36 -3.99
C ILE A 114 -13.70 -17.78 -2.69
N ASN A 115 -13.31 -19.05 -2.59
CA ASN A 115 -12.58 -19.58 -1.46
C ASN A 115 -11.08 -19.33 -1.64
N LEU A 116 -10.62 -18.13 -1.25
CA LEU A 116 -9.21 -17.74 -1.35
C LEU A 116 -8.31 -18.63 -0.49
N GLY A 117 -8.80 -19.12 0.65
CA GLY A 117 -8.03 -20.03 1.51
C GLY A 117 -7.67 -21.36 0.83
N LEU A 118 -8.57 -21.91 0.00
CA LEU A 118 -8.25 -23.10 -0.80
C LEU A 118 -7.23 -22.79 -1.89
N ILE A 119 -7.35 -21.64 -2.56
CA ILE A 119 -6.36 -21.20 -3.55
C ILE A 119 -4.99 -21.08 -2.89
N ASP A 120 -4.89 -20.39 -1.75
CA ASP A 120 -3.64 -20.22 -1.01
C ASP A 120 -3.05 -21.55 -0.56
N MET A 121 -3.88 -22.52 -0.17
CA MET A 121 -3.44 -23.89 0.14
C MET A 121 -2.84 -24.60 -1.08
N GLU A 122 -3.47 -24.52 -2.25
CA GLU A 122 -2.91 -25.13 -3.46
C GLU A 122 -1.64 -24.42 -3.94
N LEU A 123 -1.56 -23.09 -3.79
CA LEU A 123 -0.33 -22.32 -4.03
C LEU A 123 0.81 -22.79 -3.12
N GLN A 124 0.53 -23.02 -1.84
CA GLN A 124 1.52 -23.55 -0.90
C GLN A 124 2.04 -24.93 -1.32
N LYS A 125 1.19 -25.81 -1.86
CA LYS A 125 1.63 -27.15 -2.32
C LYS A 125 2.58 -27.11 -3.51
N VAL A 126 2.47 -26.11 -4.38
CA VAL A 126 3.36 -25.93 -5.53
C VAL A 126 4.59 -25.07 -5.22
N SER A 127 4.63 -24.46 -4.04
CA SER A 127 5.82 -23.75 -3.54
C SER A 127 6.81 -24.75 -2.93
N GLY A 128 8.10 -24.63 -3.27
CA GLY A 128 9.15 -25.60 -2.88
C GLY A 128 9.38 -25.72 -1.37
N VAL A 129 8.78 -24.81 -0.58
CA VAL A 129 8.85 -24.71 0.88
C VAL A 129 8.53 -26.02 1.59
N ARG A 130 7.50 -26.76 1.14
CA ARG A 130 6.99 -27.92 1.89
C ARG A 130 7.91 -29.15 1.85
N ASN A 131 8.90 -29.14 0.97
CA ASN A 131 9.90 -30.21 0.84
C ASN A 131 11.23 -29.86 1.53
N VAL A 132 11.34 -28.69 2.15
CA VAL A 132 12.50 -28.27 2.94
C VAL A 132 12.34 -28.88 4.34
N SER A 133 13.28 -29.74 4.73
CA SER A 133 13.30 -30.31 6.08
C SER A 133 13.43 -29.19 7.12
N GLU A 134 12.98 -29.41 8.36
CA GLU A 134 13.06 -28.39 9.42
C GLU A 134 14.50 -27.87 9.57
N GLU A 135 15.48 -28.76 9.46
CA GLU A 135 16.92 -28.49 9.48
C GLU A 135 17.45 -27.61 8.31
N GLU A 136 16.69 -27.50 7.22
CA GLU A 136 17.05 -26.70 6.04
C GLU A 136 16.29 -25.36 5.97
N ARG A 137 15.41 -25.08 6.93
CA ARG A 137 14.67 -23.81 6.98
C ARG A 137 15.59 -22.69 7.41
N SER A 138 15.56 -21.58 6.68
CA SER A 138 16.34 -20.43 7.09
C SER A 138 15.69 -19.73 8.29
N TYR A 139 16.51 -19.41 9.29
CA TYR A 139 16.12 -18.47 10.33
C TYR A 139 15.79 -17.10 9.74
N MET A 140 14.72 -16.50 10.24
CA MET A 140 14.30 -15.16 9.87
C MET A 140 13.85 -14.37 11.10
N THR A 141 14.18 -13.08 11.12
CA THR A 141 13.61 -12.13 12.07
C THR A 141 12.97 -10.95 11.35
N PHE A 142 12.08 -10.23 12.04
CA PHE A 142 11.34 -9.13 11.46
C PHE A 142 11.14 -7.99 12.45
N ILE A 143 11.19 -6.76 11.95
CA ILE A 143 10.94 -5.53 12.70
C ILE A 143 9.87 -4.75 11.95
N PHE A 144 8.63 -4.77 12.45
CA PHE A 144 7.52 -4.02 11.88
C PHE A 144 7.11 -2.90 12.84
N LEU A 145 7.24 -1.66 12.36
CA LEU A 145 6.96 -0.45 13.12
C LEU A 145 5.76 0.26 12.51
N ALA A 146 4.77 0.58 13.34
CA ALA A 146 3.66 1.44 12.96
C ALA A 146 3.82 2.81 13.61
N ARG A 147 3.50 3.88 12.88
CA ARG A 147 3.46 5.23 13.44
C ARG A 147 2.18 5.96 13.10
N LYS A 148 1.74 6.83 14.00
CA LYS A 148 0.61 7.76 13.79
C LYS A 148 1.06 9.18 14.09
N ALA A 149 0.58 10.13 13.30
CA ALA A 149 0.80 11.55 13.59
C ALA A 149 -0.01 11.95 14.83
N VAL A 150 0.66 12.40 15.89
CA VAL A 150 0.03 12.88 17.14
C VAL A 150 -0.12 14.40 17.19
N SER A 151 0.70 15.13 16.44
CA SER A 151 0.63 16.59 16.33
C SER A 151 1.19 17.04 14.97
N VAL A 152 0.49 17.96 14.32
CA VAL A 152 0.95 18.62 13.09
C VAL A 152 1.02 20.12 13.38
N LYS A 153 2.22 20.67 13.38
CA LYS A 153 2.46 22.12 13.48
C LYS A 153 2.67 22.67 12.07
N MET A 154 1.67 23.38 11.56
CA MET A 154 1.75 24.12 10.32
C MET A 154 2.49 25.45 10.56
N TYR A 155 3.50 25.72 9.74
CA TYR A 155 4.21 27.00 9.79
C TYR A 155 3.62 27.95 8.76
N ASP A 156 3.30 29.16 9.19
CA ASP A 156 2.91 30.22 8.26
C ASP A 156 4.08 30.67 7.39
N ASP A 157 3.78 31.03 6.14
CA ASP A 157 4.75 31.59 5.21
C ASP A 157 5.32 32.92 5.74
N LYS A 158 6.65 33.04 5.74
CA LYS A 158 7.30 34.29 6.10
C LYS A 158 7.34 35.19 4.87
N VAL A 159 6.60 36.29 4.91
CA VAL A 159 6.61 37.34 3.87
C VAL A 159 7.58 38.45 4.27
N SER A 160 8.59 38.70 3.44
CA SER A 160 9.52 39.82 3.60
C SER A 160 9.37 40.78 2.43
N GLN A 161 9.16 42.06 2.72
CA GLN A 161 9.10 43.14 1.72
C GLN A 161 10.32 44.04 1.88
N ARG A 162 11.00 44.34 0.78
CA ARG A 162 12.10 45.30 0.74
C ARG A 162 11.77 46.42 -0.24
N ILE A 163 11.97 47.66 0.19
CA ILE A 163 11.89 48.85 -0.64
C ILE A 163 13.32 49.34 -0.83
N ASP A 164 13.81 49.28 -2.07
CA ASP A 164 15.11 49.84 -2.43
C ASP A 164 14.87 51.20 -3.11
N THR A 165 15.35 52.27 -2.49
CA THR A 165 15.30 53.64 -3.02
C THR A 165 16.69 54.02 -3.52
N THR A 166 16.81 54.28 -4.82
CA THR A 166 18.04 54.80 -5.42
C THR A 166 17.79 56.25 -5.84
N SER A 167 18.57 57.16 -5.26
CA SER A 167 18.63 58.57 -5.66
C SER A 167 19.90 58.79 -6.46
N ILE A 168 19.77 59.28 -7.70
CA ILE A 168 20.89 59.64 -8.55
C ILE A 168 20.88 61.16 -8.70
N GLU A 169 21.97 61.81 -8.27
CA GLU A 169 22.24 63.22 -8.53
C GLU A 169 23.36 63.31 -9.57
N GLU A 170 23.04 63.80 -10.76
CA GLU A 170 24.04 64.09 -11.79
C GLU A 170 24.30 65.60 -11.82
N ILE A 171 25.58 65.98 -11.68
CA ILE A 171 26.07 67.35 -11.83
C ILE A 171 26.84 67.40 -13.14
N SER A 172 26.32 68.13 -14.13
CA SER A 172 27.05 68.40 -15.37
C SER A 172 27.79 69.74 -15.27
N GLU A 173 29.12 69.71 -15.26
CA GLU A 173 29.97 70.89 -15.43
C GLU A 173 30.51 70.93 -16.87
N SER A 174 30.21 72.00 -17.62
CA SER A 174 30.85 72.27 -18.90
C SER A 174 31.91 73.36 -18.73
N GLN A 175 33.18 73.06 -19.00
CA GLN A 175 34.27 74.03 -19.04
C GLN A 175 34.65 74.36 -20.49
N ALA A 176 34.56 75.63 -20.88
CA ALA A 176 35.16 76.16 -22.09
C ALA A 176 36.48 76.88 -21.72
N LEU A 177 37.60 76.44 -22.28
CA LEU A 177 38.93 77.02 -22.06
C LEU A 177 39.30 77.91 -23.25
N ASP A 178 39.15 79.23 -23.11
CA ASP A 178 39.82 80.20 -23.98
C ASP A 178 40.43 81.33 -23.14
N GLY A 179 41.76 81.26 -23.02
CA GLY A 179 42.71 82.33 -22.71
C GLY A 179 42.59 83.20 -21.45
N THR A 180 41.42 83.64 -20.97
CA THR A 180 41.37 84.74 -19.96
C THR A 180 40.12 84.78 -19.04
N SER A 181 39.15 83.86 -19.08
CA SER A 181 38.16 83.74 -17.97
C SER A 181 37.42 82.40 -17.95
N VAL A 182 37.14 81.85 -16.76
CA VAL A 182 36.32 80.64 -16.54
C VAL A 182 34.92 81.07 -16.08
N VAL A 183 33.87 80.66 -16.80
CA VAL A 183 32.47 80.76 -16.37
C VAL A 183 31.94 79.34 -16.17
N ALA A 184 31.50 79.03 -14.95
CA ALA A 184 30.86 77.75 -14.62
C ALA A 184 29.35 77.97 -14.42
N SER A 185 28.53 77.21 -15.15
CA SER A 185 27.08 77.09 -14.93
C SER A 185 26.74 75.62 -14.79
N GLY A 186 26.10 75.24 -13.68
CA GLY A 186 25.64 73.88 -13.42
C GLY A 186 24.12 73.82 -13.34
N GLU A 187 23.52 72.79 -13.94
CA GLU A 187 22.12 72.41 -13.74
C GLU A 187 22.07 71.08 -12.97
N THR A 188 21.13 70.95 -12.03
CA THR A 188 20.96 69.74 -11.21
C THR A 188 19.74 68.96 -11.69
N TYR A 189 19.94 67.69 -12.07
CA TYR A 189 18.86 66.76 -12.40
C TYR A 189 18.74 65.71 -11.30
N THR A 190 17.59 65.67 -10.62
CA THR A 190 17.29 64.65 -9.59
C THR A 190 16.33 63.61 -10.17
N SER A 191 16.74 62.34 -10.16
CA SER A 191 15.89 61.21 -10.56
C SER A 191 15.75 60.22 -9.41
N ASN A 192 14.50 59.97 -9.00
CA ASN A 192 14.15 59.02 -7.93
C ASN A 192 13.52 57.77 -8.56
N SER A 193 14.09 56.59 -8.28
CA SER A 193 13.49 55.31 -8.65
C SER A 193 13.30 54.44 -7.41
N SER A 194 12.10 53.86 -7.26
CA SER A 194 11.76 52.93 -6.19
C SER A 194 11.43 51.56 -6.78
N THR A 195 12.12 50.52 -6.35
CA THR A 195 11.77 49.13 -6.70
C THR A 195 11.38 48.37 -5.44
N THR A 196 10.24 47.65 -5.51
CA THR A 196 9.79 46.80 -4.42
C THR A 196 10.01 45.34 -4.80
N GLY A 197 10.74 44.62 -3.97
CA GLY A 197 10.95 43.18 -4.09
C GLY A 197 10.37 42.46 -2.88
N GLY A 198 9.56 41.42 -3.14
CA GLY A 198 9.06 40.51 -2.11
C GLY A 198 9.80 39.17 -2.16
N SER A 199 10.02 38.55 -0.99
CA SER A 199 10.41 37.14 -0.89
C SER A 199 9.48 36.42 0.07
N THR A 200 9.07 35.21 -0.31
CA THR A 200 8.29 34.31 0.52
C THR A 200 9.14 33.09 0.85
N GLU A 201 9.31 32.81 2.13
CA GLU A 201 9.99 31.60 2.61
C GLU A 201 8.95 30.69 3.29
N SER A 202 8.78 29.49 2.75
CA SER A 202 7.84 28.48 3.27
C SER A 202 8.61 27.37 3.99
N LYS A 203 8.11 26.92 5.14
CA LYS A 203 8.68 25.83 5.93
C LYS A 203 7.73 24.65 5.94
N SER A 204 8.27 23.44 5.75
CA SER A 204 7.49 22.21 5.87
C SER A 204 6.90 22.04 7.28
N ASP A 205 5.68 21.52 7.34
CA ASP A 205 5.01 21.19 8.60
C ASP A 205 5.86 20.28 9.47
N LYS A 206 5.88 20.55 10.78
CA LYS A 206 6.49 19.63 11.74
C LYS A 206 5.45 18.64 12.24
N ILE A 207 5.64 17.37 11.90
CA ILE A 207 4.79 16.26 12.37
C ILE A 207 5.52 15.53 13.49
N GLU A 208 4.86 15.40 14.64
CA GLU A 208 5.30 14.53 15.72
C GLU A 208 4.58 13.18 15.58
N TYR A 209 5.34 12.09 15.59
CA TYR A 209 4.84 10.74 15.43
C TYR A 209 4.93 9.96 16.74
N ASP A 210 3.88 9.18 17.02
CA ASP A 210 3.90 8.11 18.02
C ASP A 210 4.15 6.79 17.30
N VAL A 211 5.30 6.19 17.57
CA VAL A 211 5.78 4.96 16.93
C VAL A 211 5.60 3.80 17.90
N SER A 212 4.95 2.74 17.45
CA SER A 212 4.75 1.51 18.21
C SER A 212 4.96 0.29 17.32
N SER A 213 5.55 -0.77 17.88
CA SER A 213 5.32 -2.10 17.37
C SER A 213 4.05 -2.61 18.03
N SER A 214 3.14 -3.19 17.26
CA SER A 214 1.89 -3.73 17.80
C SER A 214 1.97 -5.25 17.83
N ASP A 215 1.71 -5.86 18.98
CA ASP A 215 1.66 -7.31 19.16
C ASP A 215 0.75 -8.01 18.14
N ASP A 216 -0.34 -7.34 17.75
CA ASP A 216 -1.26 -7.82 16.72
C ASP A 216 -0.59 -7.91 15.33
N ILE A 217 0.28 -6.95 15.00
CA ILE A 217 1.06 -6.98 13.75
C ILE A 217 2.11 -8.09 13.85
N ASN A 218 2.82 -8.20 14.97
CA ASN A 218 3.87 -9.19 15.15
C ASN A 218 3.31 -10.61 15.04
N THR A 219 2.19 -10.90 15.71
CA THR A 219 1.50 -12.19 15.62
C THR A 219 1.06 -12.51 14.19
N THR A 220 0.52 -11.51 13.48
CA THR A 220 0.06 -11.68 12.09
C THR A 220 1.21 -11.97 11.14
N VAL A 221 2.29 -11.18 11.22
CA VAL A 221 3.49 -11.31 10.38
C VAL A 221 4.21 -12.62 10.67
N MET A 222 4.40 -12.97 11.94
CA MET A 222 4.97 -14.25 12.37
C MET A 222 4.19 -15.43 11.80
N LYS A 223 2.85 -15.39 11.85
CA LYS A 223 2.01 -16.43 11.25
C LYS A 223 2.24 -16.57 9.74
N VAL A 224 2.35 -15.46 9.01
CA VAL A 224 2.58 -15.48 7.56
C VAL A 224 3.93 -16.10 7.22
N PHE A 225 4.98 -15.69 7.92
CA PHE A 225 6.34 -16.17 7.70
C PHE A 225 6.53 -17.62 8.17
N GLY A 226 6.00 -18.00 9.32
CA GLY A 226 6.02 -19.38 9.81
C GLY A 226 5.26 -20.33 8.88
N ASN A 227 4.08 -19.93 8.39
CA ASN A 227 3.34 -20.69 7.37
C ASN A 227 4.07 -20.74 6.02
N ALA A 228 5.00 -19.81 5.78
CA ALA A 228 5.88 -19.83 4.62
C ALA A 228 7.14 -20.68 4.83
N GLY A 229 7.25 -21.40 5.95
CA GLY A 229 8.28 -22.39 6.22
C GLY A 229 9.60 -21.83 6.76
N TYR A 230 9.62 -20.59 7.25
CA TYR A 230 10.79 -20.03 7.93
C TYR A 230 10.75 -20.34 9.43
N GLU A 231 11.93 -20.45 10.04
CA GLU A 231 12.06 -20.43 11.50
C GLU A 231 12.11 -18.97 11.96
N VAL A 232 10.96 -18.48 12.43
CA VAL A 232 10.81 -17.06 12.78
C VAL A 232 11.22 -16.84 14.23
N VAL A 233 12.20 -15.98 14.44
CA VAL A 233 12.65 -15.52 15.76
C VAL A 233 12.23 -14.07 15.95
N GLU A 234 11.53 -13.79 17.04
CA GLU A 234 11.11 -12.43 17.39
C GLU A 234 12.32 -11.51 17.56
N ALA A 235 12.22 -10.28 17.06
CA ALA A 235 13.36 -9.36 17.06
C ALA A 235 13.86 -9.00 18.47
N GLU A 236 12.99 -9.06 19.48
CA GLU A 236 13.37 -8.85 20.89
C GLU A 236 14.34 -9.93 21.37
N MET A 237 14.03 -11.21 21.09
CA MET A 237 14.91 -12.34 21.43
C MET A 237 16.24 -12.27 20.67
N VAL A 238 16.21 -11.82 19.42
CA VAL A 238 17.44 -11.59 18.64
C VAL A 238 18.24 -10.45 19.26
N ALA A 239 17.59 -9.33 19.60
CA ALA A 239 18.27 -8.16 20.15
C ALA A 239 19.03 -8.49 21.44
N ASP A 240 18.42 -9.28 22.33
CA ASP A 240 19.01 -9.73 23.59
C ASP A 240 20.32 -10.52 23.42
N GLU A 241 20.47 -11.22 22.30
CA GLU A 241 21.63 -12.08 21.99
C GLU A 241 22.68 -11.39 21.08
N THR A 242 22.50 -10.11 20.73
CA THR A 242 23.37 -9.41 19.75
C THR A 242 24.33 -8.39 20.37
N ASP A 243 24.52 -8.37 21.68
CA ASP A 243 25.39 -7.41 22.38
C ASP A 243 25.14 -5.94 21.97
N GLY A 244 23.88 -5.59 21.71
CA GLY A 244 23.45 -4.25 21.29
C GLY A 244 23.66 -3.91 19.81
N GLN A 245 24.06 -4.87 18.97
CA GLN A 245 24.12 -4.63 17.53
C GLN A 245 22.72 -4.40 16.94
N MET A 246 21.70 -5.15 17.38
CA MET A 246 20.30 -4.88 17.05
C MET A 246 19.64 -4.03 18.13
N ASP A 247 19.74 -2.71 17.99
CA ASP A 247 19.09 -1.75 18.89
C ASP A 247 17.68 -1.40 18.42
N LEU A 248 16.66 -2.05 18.99
CA LEU A 248 15.25 -1.80 18.67
C LEU A 248 14.79 -0.37 19.04
N ALA A 249 15.41 0.27 20.03
CA ALA A 249 15.09 1.66 20.37
C ALA A 249 15.59 2.62 19.29
N ALA A 250 16.74 2.34 18.66
CA ALA A 250 17.23 3.10 17.51
C ALA A 250 16.27 3.01 16.31
N PHE A 251 15.63 1.85 16.08
CA PHE A 251 14.60 1.71 15.04
C PHE A 251 13.39 2.62 15.30
N VAL A 252 12.90 2.66 16.54
CA VAL A 252 11.81 3.56 16.96
C VAL A 252 12.21 5.02 16.80
N ALA A 253 13.42 5.38 17.25
CA ALA A 253 13.95 6.74 17.13
C ALA A 253 14.06 7.18 15.67
N ASP A 254 14.64 6.35 14.80
CA ASP A 254 14.79 6.63 13.38
C ASP A 254 13.43 6.88 12.71
N PHE A 255 12.46 6.01 12.95
CA PHE A 255 11.14 6.11 12.31
C PHE A 255 10.23 7.21 12.90
N SER A 256 10.54 7.66 14.13
CA SER A 256 9.83 8.78 14.75
C SER A 256 10.22 10.14 14.17
N GLN A 257 11.46 10.28 13.67
CA GLN A 257 12.02 11.55 13.19
C GLN A 257 12.08 11.62 11.66
N GLY A 258 12.19 10.48 10.99
CA GLY A 258 12.30 10.40 9.53
C GLY A 258 11.49 9.25 8.96
N ASP A 259 11.41 9.20 7.63
CA ASP A 259 10.63 8.18 6.92
C ASP A 259 11.39 6.86 6.77
N ASP A 260 12.69 6.82 7.08
CA ASP A 260 13.57 5.67 6.85
C ASP A 260 14.39 5.30 8.10
N ILE A 261 14.64 4.00 8.24
CA ILE A 261 15.62 3.50 9.22
C ILE A 261 17.02 3.88 8.75
N THR A 262 17.86 4.43 9.61
CA THR A 262 19.17 4.94 9.22
C THR A 262 20.15 3.82 8.84
N PRO A 263 21.18 4.11 8.02
CA PRO A 263 22.18 3.11 7.65
C PRO A 263 22.90 2.44 8.84
N PRO A 264 23.28 3.15 9.93
CA PRO A 264 23.86 2.52 11.11
C PRO A 264 22.92 1.49 11.75
N THR A 265 21.67 1.87 12.03
CA THR A 265 20.66 0.98 12.65
C THR A 265 20.41 -0.26 11.81
N ARG A 266 20.22 -0.11 10.49
CA ARG A 266 20.06 -1.26 9.58
C ARG A 266 21.30 -2.16 9.53
N LYS A 267 22.50 -1.57 9.54
CA LYS A 267 23.76 -2.31 9.49
C LYS A 267 23.99 -3.08 10.79
N GLY A 268 23.69 -2.47 11.93
CA GLY A 268 23.75 -3.11 13.25
C GLY A 268 22.86 -4.34 13.29
N ALA A 269 21.57 -4.19 12.97
CA ALA A 269 20.63 -5.30 12.92
C ALA A 269 21.06 -6.42 11.96
N ALA A 270 21.56 -6.06 10.76
CA ALA A 270 22.02 -7.04 9.80
C ALA A 270 23.31 -7.76 10.22
N ASN A 271 24.15 -7.12 11.05
CA ASN A 271 25.30 -7.78 11.66
C ASN A 271 24.84 -8.71 12.78
N GLY A 272 23.94 -8.25 13.66
CA GLY A 272 23.43 -9.06 14.77
C GLY A 272 22.74 -10.33 14.27
N CYS A 273 21.92 -10.20 13.23
CA CYS A 273 21.34 -11.37 12.57
C CYS A 273 22.41 -12.33 12.04
N ARG A 274 23.47 -11.82 11.40
CA ARG A 274 24.53 -12.67 10.83
C ARG A 274 25.33 -13.38 11.91
N ASP A 275 25.61 -12.71 13.02
CA ASP A 275 26.40 -13.27 14.13
C ASP A 275 25.64 -14.41 14.83
N LEU A 276 24.31 -14.45 14.70
CA LEU A 276 23.41 -15.50 15.18
C LEU A 276 22.92 -16.46 14.08
N ASP A 277 23.56 -16.47 12.91
CA ASP A 277 23.19 -17.29 11.75
C ASP A 277 21.73 -17.11 11.25
N ILE A 278 21.11 -15.97 11.56
CA ILE A 278 19.81 -15.56 11.03
C ILE A 278 20.00 -14.99 9.63
N ARG A 279 19.56 -15.74 8.62
CA ARG A 279 19.80 -15.41 7.21
C ARG A 279 18.98 -14.23 6.72
N PHE A 280 17.73 -14.11 7.15
CA PHE A 280 16.81 -13.11 6.64
C PHE A 280 16.39 -12.10 7.72
N LEU A 281 16.47 -10.82 7.38
CA LEU A 281 15.99 -9.71 8.20
C LEU A 281 14.90 -8.97 7.42
N SER A 282 13.68 -8.95 7.96
CA SER A 282 12.60 -8.14 7.40
C SER A 282 12.42 -6.84 8.18
N ILE A 283 12.29 -5.72 7.47
CA ILE A 283 11.99 -4.41 8.07
C ILE A 283 10.76 -3.85 7.39
N GLY A 284 9.70 -3.62 8.16
CA GLY A 284 8.43 -3.05 7.74
C GLY A 284 8.12 -1.74 8.46
N LYS A 285 7.61 -0.77 7.71
CA LYS A 285 7.17 0.55 8.19
C LYS A 285 5.71 0.75 7.79
N LEU A 286 4.89 1.14 8.75
CA LEU A 286 3.45 1.32 8.58
C LEU A 286 3.06 2.73 9.04
N ASP A 287 2.60 3.56 8.11
CA ASP A 287 2.10 4.90 8.41
C ASP A 287 0.58 4.86 8.53
N ILE A 288 0.07 5.11 9.72
CA ILE A 288 -1.36 5.19 10.00
C ILE A 288 -1.84 6.58 9.56
N GLY A 289 -2.68 6.60 8.52
CA GLY A 289 -3.34 7.79 8.03
C GLY A 289 -4.44 8.28 8.96
N GLN A 290 -4.92 9.50 8.71
CA GLN A 290 -6.01 10.08 9.50
C GLN A 290 -7.29 9.25 9.40
N ASN A 291 -8.06 9.26 10.49
CA ASN A 291 -9.37 8.64 10.51
C ASN A 291 -10.32 9.36 9.54
N SER A 292 -11.17 8.59 8.86
CA SER A 292 -12.21 9.13 7.99
C SER A 292 -13.51 8.37 8.23
N LYS A 293 -14.65 8.99 7.95
CA LYS A 293 -15.94 8.27 7.97
C LYS A 293 -16.21 7.68 6.61
N ASP A 294 -16.53 6.39 6.58
CA ASP A 294 -16.97 5.73 5.37
C ASP A 294 -18.38 6.20 4.98
N PRO A 295 -18.60 6.74 3.77
CA PRO A 295 -19.87 7.37 3.40
C PRO A 295 -21.02 6.37 3.20
N VAL A 296 -20.70 5.07 3.03
CA VAL A 296 -21.71 4.03 2.78
C VAL A 296 -22.18 3.41 4.09
N THR A 297 -21.23 3.05 4.96
CA THR A 297 -21.50 2.30 6.19
C THR A 297 -21.64 3.21 7.42
N GLY A 298 -21.13 4.45 7.36
CA GLY A 298 -21.02 5.34 8.51
C GLY A 298 -19.93 4.93 9.51
N MET A 299 -19.23 3.83 9.27
CA MET A 299 -18.15 3.33 10.13
C MET A 299 -16.88 4.16 9.97
N ILE A 300 -15.97 4.04 10.94
CA ILE A 300 -14.66 4.67 10.86
C ILE A 300 -13.78 3.84 9.93
N LYS A 301 -13.19 4.50 8.95
CA LYS A 301 -12.21 3.96 8.02
C LYS A 301 -10.83 4.50 8.36
N VAL A 302 -9.88 3.59 8.52
CA VAL A 302 -8.47 3.91 8.69
C VAL A 302 -7.70 3.36 7.50
N VAL A 303 -6.78 4.17 6.99
CA VAL A 303 -5.86 3.81 5.91
C VAL A 303 -4.47 3.67 6.50
N VAL A 304 -3.75 2.63 6.11
CA VAL A 304 -2.37 2.38 6.51
C VAL A 304 -1.53 2.26 5.25
N ASN A 305 -0.48 3.08 5.15
CA ASN A 305 0.51 2.94 4.10
C ASN A 305 1.61 2.00 4.59
N VAL A 306 2.03 1.05 3.76
CA VAL A 306 3.04 0.06 4.12
C VAL A 306 4.22 0.15 3.18
N ASN A 307 5.42 0.10 3.75
CA ASN A 307 6.67 -0.13 3.03
C ASN A 307 7.45 -1.21 3.78
N ALA A 308 7.84 -2.29 3.10
CA ALA A 308 8.58 -3.35 3.76
C ALA A 308 9.63 -3.96 2.83
N LYS A 309 10.72 -4.45 3.41
CA LYS A 309 11.82 -5.12 2.71
C LYS A 309 12.27 -6.36 3.46
N VAL A 310 12.76 -7.35 2.73
CA VAL A 310 13.52 -8.48 3.27
C VAL A 310 14.94 -8.40 2.75
N TYR A 311 15.90 -8.52 3.66
CA TYR A 311 17.32 -8.53 3.39
C TYR A 311 17.86 -9.94 3.61
N ASP A 312 18.61 -10.46 2.64
CA ASP A 312 19.52 -11.58 2.86
C ASP A 312 20.82 -11.01 3.46
N VAL A 313 21.09 -11.36 4.71
CA VAL A 313 22.21 -10.86 5.50
C VAL A 313 23.37 -11.85 5.61
N SER A 314 23.25 -13.03 4.99
CA SER A 314 24.27 -14.11 5.05
C SER A 314 25.65 -13.68 4.55
N LYS A 315 25.71 -12.66 3.69
CA LYS A 315 26.95 -12.13 3.11
C LYS A 315 27.35 -10.82 3.75
N ARG A 316 28.61 -10.41 3.52
CA ARG A 316 29.20 -9.14 4.00
C ARG A 316 28.32 -7.91 3.73
N PHE A 317 27.61 -7.89 2.61
CA PHE A 317 26.70 -6.81 2.25
C PHE A 317 25.27 -7.34 2.18
N PRO A 318 24.35 -6.84 3.03
CA PRO A 318 22.94 -7.19 2.96
C PRO A 318 22.36 -6.90 1.58
N LYS A 319 21.67 -7.87 1.00
CA LYS A 319 20.99 -7.71 -0.30
C LYS A 319 19.49 -7.68 -0.11
N THR A 320 18.81 -6.71 -0.71
CA THR A 320 17.35 -6.71 -0.74
C THR A 320 16.88 -7.85 -1.65
N VAL A 321 16.22 -8.84 -1.07
CA VAL A 321 15.72 -10.02 -1.78
C VAL A 321 14.22 -9.96 -2.02
N SER A 322 13.49 -9.15 -1.25
CA SER A 322 12.09 -8.87 -1.47
C SER A 322 11.73 -7.47 -0.99
N SER A 323 10.75 -6.84 -1.61
CA SER A 323 10.25 -5.53 -1.21
C SER A 323 8.79 -5.33 -1.59
N VAL A 324 8.06 -4.68 -0.70
CA VAL A 324 6.71 -4.14 -0.92
C VAL A 324 6.83 -2.61 -0.92
N GLY A 325 6.48 -2.01 -2.07
CA GLY A 325 6.49 -0.56 -2.27
C GLY A 325 5.37 0.13 -1.48
N PRO A 326 5.32 1.48 -1.43
CA PRO A 326 4.27 2.18 -0.68
C PRO A 326 2.90 1.82 -1.23
N VAL A 327 2.20 0.93 -0.52
CA VAL A 327 0.86 0.46 -0.83
C VAL A 327 -0.07 0.79 0.32
N GLN A 328 -1.30 1.13 0.01
CA GLN A 328 -2.28 1.51 1.01
C GLN A 328 -3.28 0.38 1.24
N TYR A 329 -3.46 0.03 2.50
CA TYR A 329 -4.55 -0.85 2.92
C TYR A 329 -5.51 -0.08 3.79
N SER A 330 -6.78 -0.47 3.79
CA SER A 330 -7.76 0.14 4.67
C SER A 330 -8.67 -0.89 5.28
N ALA A 331 -9.17 -0.57 6.48
CA ALA A 331 -10.17 -1.35 7.16
C ALA A 331 -11.19 -0.44 7.84
N LEU A 332 -12.36 -1.04 8.08
CA LEU A 332 -13.47 -0.41 8.78
C LEU A 332 -13.52 -0.91 10.23
N GLY A 333 -14.03 -0.06 11.12
CA GLY A 333 -14.29 -0.40 12.51
C GLY A 333 -15.39 0.46 13.11
N GLN A 334 -16.06 -0.08 14.14
CA GLN A 334 -17.08 0.65 14.88
C GLN A 334 -16.49 1.80 15.70
N THR A 335 -15.23 1.67 16.11
CA THR A 335 -14.44 2.70 16.79
C THR A 335 -13.13 2.91 16.05
N GLN A 336 -12.44 4.03 16.34
CA GLN A 336 -11.14 4.33 15.77
C GLN A 336 -10.13 3.23 16.08
N THR A 337 -10.00 2.83 17.34
CA THR A 337 -9.07 1.76 17.76
C THR A 337 -9.33 0.44 17.03
N VAL A 338 -10.60 0.07 16.84
CA VAL A 338 -10.95 -1.16 16.11
C VAL A 338 -10.58 -1.03 14.63
N ALA A 339 -10.86 0.12 14.01
CA ALA A 339 -10.52 0.37 12.61
C ALA A 339 -8.99 0.37 12.39
N GLU A 340 -8.23 1.00 13.27
CA GLU A 340 -6.76 1.02 13.27
C GLU A 340 -6.19 -0.39 13.37
N ARG A 341 -6.62 -1.15 14.37
CA ARG A 341 -6.18 -2.53 14.59
C ARG A 341 -6.46 -3.42 13.37
N ASN A 342 -7.69 -3.34 12.84
CA ASN A 342 -8.07 -4.10 11.64
C ASN A 342 -7.24 -3.69 10.42
N ALA A 343 -6.95 -2.39 10.26
CA ALA A 343 -6.17 -1.87 9.14
C ALA A 343 -4.72 -2.32 9.23
N LEU A 344 -4.11 -2.27 10.42
CA LEU A 344 -2.75 -2.74 10.69
C LEU A 344 -2.60 -4.24 10.48
N GLN A 345 -3.54 -5.06 10.97
CA GLN A 345 -3.52 -6.51 10.74
C GLN A 345 -3.62 -6.82 9.24
N ARG A 346 -4.56 -6.20 8.55
CA ARG A 346 -4.72 -6.39 7.10
C ARG A 346 -3.49 -5.93 6.32
N ALA A 347 -2.92 -4.80 6.71
CA ALA A 347 -1.71 -4.25 6.12
C ALA A 347 -0.51 -5.17 6.30
N GLY A 348 -0.28 -5.65 7.54
CA GLY A 348 0.77 -6.61 7.87
C GLY A 348 0.61 -7.93 7.14
N GLU A 349 -0.60 -8.52 7.14
CA GLU A 349 -0.88 -9.79 6.44
C GLU A 349 -0.60 -9.69 4.93
N LYS A 350 -1.09 -8.62 4.28
CA LYS A 350 -0.91 -8.44 2.83
C LYS A 350 0.54 -8.13 2.46
N ALA A 351 1.21 -7.26 3.21
CA ALA A 351 2.61 -6.95 2.96
C ALA A 351 3.52 -8.16 3.20
N ALA A 352 3.37 -8.87 4.32
CA ALA A 352 4.12 -10.10 4.58
C ALA A 352 3.85 -11.16 3.51
N GLY A 353 2.59 -11.32 3.09
CA GLY A 353 2.22 -12.26 2.03
C GLY A 353 2.93 -11.96 0.71
N GLU A 354 2.94 -10.70 0.28
CA GLU A 354 3.64 -10.28 -0.94
C GLU A 354 5.16 -10.47 -0.84
N LEU A 355 5.76 -10.15 0.32
CA LEU A 355 7.19 -10.42 0.55
C LEU A 355 7.50 -11.91 0.36
N MET A 356 6.65 -12.79 0.89
CA MET A 356 6.80 -14.24 0.77
C MET A 356 6.61 -14.76 -0.64
N SER A 357 5.62 -14.25 -1.38
CA SER A 357 5.45 -14.58 -2.80
C SER A 357 6.75 -14.32 -3.58
N GLN A 358 7.38 -13.15 -3.36
CA GLN A 358 8.63 -12.79 -4.05
C GLN A 358 9.83 -13.64 -3.60
N MET A 359 9.92 -13.99 -2.32
CA MET A 359 10.97 -14.87 -1.79
C MET A 359 10.90 -16.28 -2.39
N ARG A 360 9.69 -16.86 -2.41
CA ARG A 360 9.41 -18.18 -3.01
C ARG A 360 9.71 -18.20 -4.50
N ALA A 361 9.33 -17.15 -5.23
CA ALA A 361 9.65 -17.02 -6.66
C ALA A 361 11.16 -17.04 -6.93
N LYS A 362 11.99 -16.67 -5.95
CA LYS A 362 13.45 -16.69 -6.01
C LYS A 362 14.07 -17.96 -5.39
N ASN A 363 13.25 -18.91 -4.95
CA ASN A 363 13.67 -20.11 -4.22
C ASN A 363 14.51 -19.78 -2.97
N LEU A 364 14.10 -18.74 -2.25
CA LEU A 364 14.69 -18.37 -0.97
C LEU A 364 13.76 -18.90 0.12
N TYR A 365 14.27 -19.85 0.92
CA TYR A 365 13.58 -20.52 2.01
C TYR A 365 14.50 -20.55 3.23
#